data_AF-A0A959NB14-F1
#
_entry.id   AF-A0A959NB14-F1
#
_cell.length_a   1.000
_cell.length_b   1.000
_cell.length_c   1.000
_cell.angle_alpha   90.00
_cell.angle_beta   90.00
_cell.angle_gamma   90.00
#
_symmetry.space_group_name_H-M   'P 1'
#
loop_
_entity.id
_entity.type
_entity.pdbx_description
1 polymer ?
#
loop_
_entity_poly.entity_id
_entity_poly.type
_entity_poly.pdbx_seq_one_letter_code
_entity_poly.pdbx_strand_id
1 'polypeptide(L)'
;MKKALKILLLIITVLSAIIYAYFIYPVWGFTFYENHNLKVPLTPAWALECWLWEDDVNTAEYVNELLEGYKKYDIPVRTILIDSPWSLRYNDFEIDTNRYPNPQKWFKKLEDDGYRTVLWMTPVVNSYSKDTQIQDSRDWFNSANEKGYLIKNKNENNWWKGNGKFIDYTNDEAVKWWRSLQQNIFDFGIDGWKLDGAATLLWSEILGIPMFYNSSSEGTITTR
;
A
#
# COMPACT_ATOMS: atom_id res chain seq x y z
N MET A 1 -37.59 35.53 -25.24
CA MET A 1 -36.77 35.74 -24.03
C MET A 1 -36.95 34.67 -22.94
N LYS A 2 -38.15 34.44 -22.38
CA LYS A 2 -38.35 33.49 -21.26
C LYS A 2 -37.95 32.02 -21.56
N LYS A 3 -38.17 31.52 -22.78
CA LYS A 3 -37.77 30.15 -23.18
C LYS A 3 -36.25 29.99 -23.28
N ALA A 4 -35.56 30.94 -23.91
CA ALA A 4 -34.10 30.92 -24.04
C ALA A 4 -33.41 30.97 -22.66
N LEU A 5 -33.94 31.79 -21.74
CA LEU A 5 -33.45 31.85 -20.36
C LEU A 5 -33.62 30.52 -19.60
N LYS A 6 -34.77 29.83 -19.77
CA LYS A 6 -34.99 28.51 -19.17
C LYS A 6 -34.02 27.45 -19.71
N ILE A 7 -33.76 27.46 -21.02
CA ILE A 7 -32.80 26.55 -21.65
C ILE A 7 -31.40 26.83 -21.14
N LEU A 8 -30.99 28.10 -21.08
CA LEU A 8 -29.69 28.50 -20.54
C LEU A 8 -29.53 28.06 -19.07
N LEU A 9 -30.54 28.27 -18.24
CA LEU A 9 -30.52 27.86 -16.83
C LEU A 9 -30.38 26.33 -16.69
N LEU A 10 -31.10 25.56 -17.51
CA LEU A 10 -30.99 24.11 -17.54
C LEU A 10 -29.58 23.66 -17.94
N ILE A 11 -29.00 24.26 -18.99
CA ILE A 11 -27.63 23.96 -19.44
C ILE A 11 -26.63 24.23 -18.32
N ILE A 12 -26.71 25.40 -17.68
CA ILE A 12 -25.81 25.75 -16.57
C ILE A 12 -25.97 24.75 -15.43
N THR A 13 -27.20 24.40 -15.06
CA THR A 13 -27.46 23.45 -13.97
C THR A 13 -26.85 22.06 -14.26
N VAL A 14 -27.03 21.55 -15.48
CA VAL A 14 -26.47 20.26 -15.90
C VAL A 14 -24.95 20.31 -15.94
N LEU A 15 -24.36 21.36 -16.51
CA LEU A 15 -22.90 21.52 -16.55
C LEU A 15 -22.30 21.65 -15.14
N SER A 16 -22.93 22.43 -14.26
CA SER A 16 -22.52 22.54 -12.87
C SER A 16 -22.63 21.22 -12.13
N ALA A 17 -23.67 20.41 -12.39
CA ALA A 17 -23.81 19.08 -11.80
C ALA A 17 -22.71 18.11 -12.28
N ILE A 18 -22.37 18.16 -13.58
CA ILE A 18 -21.28 17.34 -14.15
C ILE A 18 -19.93 17.77 -13.56
N ILE A 19 -19.65 19.08 -13.52
CA ILE A 19 -18.43 19.61 -12.90
C ILE A 19 -18.36 19.20 -11.44
N TYR A 20 -19.49 19.33 -10.72
CA TYR A 20 -19.56 18.94 -9.32
C TYR A 20 -19.26 17.45 -9.16
N ALA A 21 -19.97 16.58 -9.86
CA ALA A 21 -19.83 15.13 -9.71
C ALA A 21 -18.47 14.61 -10.21
N TYR A 22 -17.85 15.23 -11.20
CA TYR A 22 -16.63 14.68 -11.81
C TYR A 22 -15.34 15.33 -11.30
N PHE A 23 -15.32 16.66 -11.12
CA PHE A 23 -14.10 17.41 -10.75
C PHE A 23 -14.08 17.89 -9.31
N ILE A 24 -15.23 17.95 -8.65
CA ILE A 24 -15.33 18.47 -7.29
C ILE A 24 -15.50 17.28 -6.35
N TYR A 25 -16.65 16.62 -6.31
CA TYR A 25 -16.99 15.61 -5.31
C TYR A 25 -15.93 14.51 -5.08
N PRO A 26 -15.32 13.90 -6.11
CA PRO A 26 -14.36 12.81 -5.87
C PRO A 26 -12.96 13.27 -5.41
N VAL A 27 -12.65 14.57 -5.50
CA VAL A 27 -11.33 15.15 -5.15
C VAL A 27 -11.41 16.28 -4.13
N TRP A 28 -12.59 16.86 -3.91
CA TRP A 28 -12.88 17.91 -2.94
C TRP A 28 -13.04 17.25 -1.58
N GLY A 29 -12.32 17.77 -0.60
CA GLY A 29 -12.30 17.18 0.74
C GLY A 29 -11.11 16.26 0.96
N PHE A 30 -10.08 16.33 0.10
CA PHE A 30 -8.69 16.19 0.56
C PHE A 30 -8.43 17.26 1.62
N THR A 31 -8.93 17.01 2.82
CA THR A 31 -8.74 17.85 3.97
C THR A 31 -7.33 17.59 4.45
N PHE A 32 -6.36 18.27 3.84
CA PHE A 32 -5.04 18.45 4.47
C PHE A 32 -5.17 19.11 5.85
N TYR A 33 -6.33 19.72 6.14
CA TYR A 33 -6.65 20.46 7.35
C TYR A 33 -8.15 20.38 7.67
N GLU A 34 -8.69 19.19 7.95
CA GLU A 34 -9.80 19.14 8.90
C GLU A 34 -9.18 18.93 10.27
N ASN A 35 -9.43 19.92 11.14
CA ASN A 35 -8.97 20.00 12.52
C ASN A 35 -9.66 18.91 13.35
N HIS A 36 -9.43 17.65 13.01
CA HIS A 36 -9.68 16.59 13.93
C HIS A 36 -8.65 16.80 15.05
N ASN A 37 -9.12 16.90 16.28
CA ASN A 37 -8.29 16.74 17.49
C ASN A 37 -7.74 15.30 17.54
N LEU A 38 -7.08 14.84 16.48
CA LEU A 38 -6.39 13.57 16.43
C LEU A 38 -5.22 13.73 17.37
N LYS A 39 -5.28 12.97 18.47
CA LYS A 39 -4.09 12.75 19.27
C LYS A 39 -3.08 12.10 18.33
N VAL A 40 -2.02 12.83 17.99
CA VAL A 40 -0.89 12.27 17.25
C VAL A 40 -0.48 11.00 18.00
N PRO A 41 -0.43 9.84 17.33
CA PRO A 41 -0.04 8.60 18.00
C PRO A 41 1.35 8.81 18.59
N LEU A 42 1.58 8.25 19.79
CA LEU A 42 2.88 8.35 20.43
C LEU A 42 3.91 7.58 19.57
N THR A 43 4.81 8.31 18.93
CA THR A 43 5.87 7.73 18.12
C THR A 43 6.91 7.06 19.04
N PRO A 44 7.27 5.79 18.80
CA PRO A 44 8.31 5.15 19.59
C PRO A 44 9.66 5.83 19.35
N ALA A 45 10.48 5.96 20.41
CA ALA A 45 11.73 6.73 20.35
C ALA A 45 12.68 6.25 19.23
N TRP A 46 12.76 4.94 18.99
CA TRP A 46 13.62 4.35 17.97
C TRP A 46 13.28 4.83 16.55
N ALA A 47 12.04 5.24 16.29
CA ALA A 47 11.64 5.72 14.97
C ALA A 47 12.23 7.12 14.66
N LEU A 48 12.73 7.83 15.67
CA LEU A 48 13.43 9.12 15.53
C LEU A 48 14.96 8.98 15.42
N GLU A 49 15.48 7.77 15.61
CA GLU A 49 16.90 7.47 15.42
C GLU A 49 17.23 7.37 13.91
N CYS A 50 18.49 7.11 13.54
CA CYS A 50 18.88 7.04 12.14
C CYS A 50 18.37 5.77 11.45
N TRP A 51 17.84 5.92 10.22
CA TRP A 51 17.35 4.82 9.38
C TRP A 51 18.32 4.58 8.22
N LEU A 52 18.62 3.32 7.99
CA LEU A 52 19.23 2.82 6.77
C LEU A 52 18.12 2.26 5.88
N TRP A 53 18.07 2.68 4.62
CA TRP A 53 17.17 2.13 3.63
C TRP A 53 17.97 1.30 2.62
N GLU A 54 17.55 0.07 2.38
CA GLU A 54 18.13 -0.84 1.40
C GLU A 54 17.10 -1.21 0.34
N ASP A 55 17.40 -0.91 -0.93
CA ASP A 55 16.58 -1.16 -2.13
C ASP A 55 17.46 -1.53 -3.35
N ASP A 56 18.68 -2.01 -3.12
CA ASP A 56 19.64 -2.29 -4.21
C ASP A 56 19.69 -3.79 -4.52
N VAL A 57 20.05 -4.60 -3.51
CA VAL A 57 20.23 -6.05 -3.66
C VAL A 57 19.08 -6.81 -3.00
N ASN A 58 18.52 -6.27 -1.91
CA ASN A 58 17.38 -6.86 -1.19
C ASN A 58 17.65 -8.30 -0.74
N THR A 59 18.75 -8.49 0.02
CA THR A 59 19.14 -9.77 0.63
C THR A 59 19.68 -9.59 2.04
N ALA A 60 19.57 -10.65 2.84
CA ALA A 60 20.11 -10.68 4.20
C ALA A 60 21.62 -10.43 4.25
N GLU A 61 22.37 -10.98 3.29
CA GLU A 61 23.82 -10.83 3.20
C GLU A 61 24.21 -9.36 2.98
N TYR A 62 23.54 -8.68 2.05
CA TYR A 62 23.84 -7.28 1.73
C TYR A 62 23.45 -6.33 2.87
N VAL A 63 22.32 -6.58 3.53
CA VAL A 63 21.96 -5.84 4.76
C VAL A 63 23.03 -6.02 5.85
N ASN A 64 23.54 -7.23 6.05
CA ASN A 64 24.62 -7.46 7.02
C ASN A 64 25.89 -6.68 6.64
N GLU A 65 26.28 -6.70 5.36
CA GLU A 65 27.44 -5.96 4.85
C GLU A 65 27.29 -4.45 5.11
N LEU A 66 26.12 -3.88 4.80
CA LEU A 66 25.83 -2.47 5.08
C LEU A 66 25.98 -2.16 6.57
N LEU A 67 25.35 -2.95 7.45
CA LEU A 67 25.42 -2.73 8.90
C LEU A 67 26.83 -2.87 9.45
N GLU A 68 27.61 -3.83 8.95
CA GLU A 68 29.04 -3.96 9.28
C GLU A 68 29.83 -2.72 8.85
N GLY A 69 29.52 -2.15 7.68
CA GLY A 69 30.08 -0.89 7.21
C GLY A 69 29.76 0.28 8.15
N TYR A 70 28.48 0.48 8.49
CA TYR A 70 28.06 1.54 9.40
C TYR A 70 28.75 1.41 10.77
N LYS A 71 28.81 0.19 11.31
CA LYS A 71 29.53 -0.10 12.55
C LYS A 71 31.03 0.18 12.44
N LYS A 72 31.67 -0.22 11.34
CA LYS A 72 33.11 -0.01 11.10
C LYS A 72 33.49 1.47 11.05
N TYR A 73 32.62 2.32 10.50
CA TYR A 73 32.86 3.75 10.34
C TYR A 73 32.22 4.61 11.44
N ASP A 74 31.72 3.99 12.52
CA ASP A 74 31.08 4.68 13.64
C ASP A 74 29.90 5.60 13.21
N ILE A 75 29.13 5.13 12.22
CA ILE A 75 27.93 5.81 11.74
C ILE A 75 26.72 5.22 12.48
N PRO A 76 25.97 6.02 13.25
CA PRO A 76 24.83 5.52 13.99
C PRO A 76 23.72 5.08 13.03
N VAL A 77 23.20 3.89 13.24
CA VAL A 77 22.00 3.37 12.58
C VAL A 77 21.22 2.55 13.59
N ARG A 78 19.91 2.77 13.66
CA ARG A 78 19.01 2.01 14.52
C ARG A 78 18.04 1.16 13.73
N THR A 79 17.48 1.71 12.67
CA THR A 79 16.42 1.06 11.91
C THR A 79 16.92 0.69 10.54
N ILE A 80 16.66 -0.54 10.11
CA ILE A 80 16.82 -0.97 8.74
C ILE A 80 15.45 -1.05 8.11
N LEU A 81 15.26 -0.28 7.05
CA LEU A 81 14.15 -0.41 6.13
C LEU A 81 14.58 -1.28 4.96
N ILE A 82 13.97 -2.45 4.85
CA ILE A 82 14.15 -3.37 3.73
C ILE A 82 13.04 -3.09 2.72
N ASP A 83 13.42 -2.68 1.52
CA ASP A 83 12.49 -2.46 0.43
C ASP A 83 12.16 -3.75 -0.31
N SER A 84 11.61 -3.59 -1.50
CA SER A 84 11.11 -4.65 -2.34
C SER A 84 12.16 -5.16 -3.34
N PRO A 85 12.17 -6.46 -3.65
CA PRO A 85 11.27 -7.50 -3.14
C PRO A 85 11.87 -8.25 -1.93
N TRP A 86 11.03 -8.55 -0.94
CA TRP A 86 11.39 -9.41 0.19
C TRP A 86 10.49 -10.65 0.35
N SER A 87 9.35 -10.68 -0.36
CA SER A 87 8.36 -11.75 -0.32
C SER A 87 8.33 -12.57 -1.62
N LEU A 88 7.70 -13.75 -1.58
CA LEU A 88 7.58 -14.65 -2.74
C LEU A 88 6.76 -14.02 -3.88
N ARG A 89 5.68 -13.32 -3.53
CA ARG A 89 4.88 -12.43 -4.39
C ARG A 89 4.73 -11.09 -3.69
N TYR A 90 4.38 -10.03 -4.43
CA TYR A 90 4.12 -8.75 -3.79
C TYR A 90 2.95 -8.82 -2.81
N ASN A 91 3.26 -8.51 -1.54
CA ASN A 91 2.33 -8.45 -0.41
C ASN A 91 1.55 -9.76 -0.15
N ASP A 92 2.16 -10.92 -0.39
CA ASP A 92 1.63 -12.21 0.10
C ASP A 92 2.08 -12.53 1.54
N PHE A 93 3.04 -11.77 2.06
CA PHE A 93 3.60 -11.92 3.41
C PHE A 93 4.25 -13.28 3.66
N GLU A 94 4.83 -13.86 2.60
CA GLU A 94 5.70 -15.03 2.69
C GLU A 94 7.13 -14.62 2.33
N ILE A 95 8.07 -14.68 3.27
CA ILE A 95 9.45 -14.24 3.04
C ILE A 95 10.13 -15.12 2.00
N ASP A 96 10.78 -14.50 1.01
CA ASP A 96 11.65 -15.19 0.07
C ASP A 96 12.92 -15.67 0.78
N THR A 97 12.98 -16.96 1.08
CA THR A 97 14.11 -17.57 1.79
C THR A 97 15.38 -17.68 0.95
N ASN A 98 15.32 -17.46 -0.37
CA ASN A 98 16.54 -17.33 -1.18
C ASN A 98 17.23 -15.99 -0.90
N ARG A 99 16.45 -14.94 -0.63
CA ARG A 99 16.95 -13.61 -0.27
C ARG A 99 17.29 -13.50 1.21
N TYR A 100 16.44 -14.10 2.05
CA TYR A 100 16.54 -14.04 3.51
C TYR A 100 16.54 -15.45 4.12
N PRO A 101 17.66 -16.19 4.03
CA PRO A 101 17.75 -17.55 4.53
C PRO A 101 17.60 -17.61 6.06
N ASN A 102 16.83 -18.58 6.54
CA ASN A 102 16.50 -18.75 7.97
C ASN A 102 15.94 -17.45 8.61
N PRO A 103 14.84 -16.89 8.09
CA PRO A 103 14.39 -15.54 8.44
C PRO A 103 14.20 -15.35 9.94
N GLN A 104 13.64 -16.34 10.65
CA GLN A 104 13.50 -16.31 12.11
C GLN A 104 14.81 -16.03 12.83
N LYS A 105 15.89 -16.70 12.42
CA LYS A 105 17.20 -16.51 13.05
C LYS A 105 17.81 -15.18 12.65
N TRP A 106 17.60 -14.76 11.40
CA TRP A 106 18.19 -13.54 10.87
C TRP A 106 17.56 -12.27 11.47
N PHE A 107 16.22 -12.14 11.49
CA PHE A 107 15.56 -11.03 12.15
C PHE A 107 15.84 -11.00 13.66
N LYS A 108 15.83 -12.17 14.33
CA LYS A 108 16.20 -12.26 15.74
C LYS A 108 17.62 -11.77 16.02
N LYS A 109 18.57 -12.05 15.10
CA LYS A 109 19.94 -11.53 15.20
C LYS A 109 19.97 -10.00 15.07
N LEU A 110 19.21 -9.41 14.15
CA LEU A 110 19.13 -7.95 14.03
C LEU A 110 18.60 -7.33 15.33
N GLU A 111 17.55 -7.90 15.90
CA GLU A 111 17.01 -7.47 17.20
C GLU A 111 18.05 -7.58 18.32
N ASP A 112 18.77 -8.72 18.41
CA ASP A 112 19.81 -8.96 19.41
C ASP A 112 21.01 -8.01 19.28
N ASP A 113 21.33 -7.59 18.06
CA ASP A 113 22.35 -6.59 17.77
C ASP A 113 21.85 -5.15 18.05
N GLY A 114 20.60 -4.99 18.48
CA GLY A 114 19.99 -3.73 18.86
C GLY A 114 19.34 -2.96 17.72
N TYR A 115 19.17 -3.57 16.55
CA TYR A 115 18.50 -2.96 15.41
C TYR A 115 16.99 -3.11 15.47
N ARG A 116 16.31 -2.22 14.75
CA ARG A 116 14.89 -2.28 14.42
C ARG A 116 14.73 -2.62 12.96
N THR A 117 13.69 -3.36 12.60
CA THR A 117 13.46 -3.75 11.22
C THR A 117 12.09 -3.31 10.75
N VAL A 118 12.05 -2.60 9.62
CA VAL A 118 10.84 -2.17 8.95
C VAL A 118 10.85 -2.75 7.55
N LEU A 119 9.71 -3.30 7.10
CA LEU A 119 9.57 -3.80 5.74
C LEU A 119 8.66 -2.90 4.92
N TRP A 120 8.92 -2.81 3.63
CA TRP A 120 8.06 -2.09 2.68
C TRP A 120 6.83 -2.93 2.28
N MET A 121 5.67 -2.31 2.17
CA MET A 121 4.48 -2.94 1.59
C MET A 121 3.56 -1.93 0.90
N THR A 122 2.68 -2.42 0.04
CA THR A 122 1.58 -1.64 -0.57
C THR A 122 0.23 -2.32 -0.30
N PRO A 123 -0.90 -1.60 -0.43
CA PRO A 123 -2.22 -2.19 -0.23
C PRO A 123 -2.74 -2.98 -1.45
N VAL A 124 -1.85 -3.52 -2.31
CA VAL A 124 -2.22 -4.16 -3.58
C VAL A 124 -1.99 -5.67 -3.51
N VAL A 125 -3.01 -6.44 -3.88
CA VAL A 125 -2.92 -7.88 -4.12
C VAL A 125 -2.72 -8.09 -5.61
N ASN A 126 -1.57 -8.66 -5.97
CA ASN A 126 -1.15 -8.79 -7.37
C ASN A 126 -1.67 -10.07 -8.01
N SER A 127 -2.16 -9.94 -9.25
CA SER A 127 -2.34 -11.04 -10.22
C SER A 127 -1.03 -11.33 -10.96
N TYR A 128 -0.19 -10.31 -11.12
CA TYR A 128 1.15 -10.40 -11.67
C TYR A 128 2.09 -9.55 -10.83
N SER A 129 3.18 -10.16 -10.34
CA SER A 129 4.23 -9.51 -9.56
C SER A 129 5.48 -9.38 -10.43
N LYS A 130 5.92 -8.16 -10.70
CA LYS A 130 7.21 -7.91 -11.35
C LYS A 130 8.32 -8.36 -10.39
N ASP A 131 9.48 -8.80 -10.89
CA ASP A 131 10.74 -8.99 -10.11
C ASP A 131 10.72 -9.81 -8.80
N THR A 132 9.63 -10.47 -8.43
CA THR A 132 9.55 -11.44 -7.32
C THR A 132 9.87 -12.86 -7.78
N GLN A 133 10.08 -13.78 -6.84
CA GLN A 133 10.33 -15.19 -7.14
C GLN A 133 9.15 -15.83 -7.88
N ILE A 134 7.92 -15.50 -7.49
CA ILE A 134 6.69 -15.96 -8.13
C ILE A 134 6.04 -14.78 -8.85
N GLN A 135 6.16 -14.74 -10.17
CA GLN A 135 5.62 -13.65 -10.98
C GLN A 135 4.14 -13.83 -11.34
N ASP A 136 3.73 -15.03 -11.76
CA ASP A 136 2.30 -15.34 -11.95
C ASP A 136 1.66 -15.56 -10.58
N SER A 137 0.84 -14.59 -10.16
CA SER A 137 0.20 -14.54 -8.85
C SER A 137 -1.32 -14.69 -8.96
N ARG A 138 -1.83 -15.21 -10.08
CA ARG A 138 -3.27 -15.31 -10.33
C ARG A 138 -4.00 -16.20 -9.32
N ASP A 139 -3.36 -17.27 -8.86
CA ASP A 139 -3.89 -18.15 -7.82
C ASP A 139 -4.19 -17.38 -6.53
N TRP A 140 -3.19 -16.62 -6.06
CA TRP A 140 -3.28 -15.74 -4.90
C TRP A 140 -4.35 -14.66 -5.09
N PHE A 141 -4.29 -13.95 -6.21
CA PHE A 141 -5.23 -12.89 -6.56
C PHE A 141 -6.69 -13.40 -6.60
N ASN A 142 -6.94 -14.50 -7.31
CA ASN A 142 -8.28 -15.05 -7.45
C ASN A 142 -8.83 -15.46 -6.08
N SER A 143 -8.00 -16.06 -5.22
CA SER A 143 -8.43 -16.48 -3.88
C SER A 143 -8.90 -15.32 -3.00
N ALA A 144 -8.26 -14.14 -3.11
CA ALA A 144 -8.66 -12.94 -2.39
C ALA A 144 -9.88 -12.26 -3.05
N ASN A 145 -9.90 -12.20 -4.39
CA ASN A 145 -10.98 -11.57 -5.15
C ASN A 145 -12.31 -12.34 -5.01
N GLU A 146 -12.29 -13.68 -5.05
CA GLU A 146 -13.47 -14.54 -4.88
C GLU A 146 -14.09 -14.43 -3.48
N LYS A 147 -13.27 -14.17 -2.46
CA LYS A 147 -13.72 -13.90 -1.09
C LYS A 147 -14.26 -12.47 -0.90
N GLY A 148 -14.18 -11.62 -1.94
CA GLY A 148 -14.61 -10.23 -1.89
C GLY A 148 -13.69 -9.33 -1.07
N TYR A 149 -12.41 -9.69 -0.92
CA TYR A 149 -11.45 -8.91 -0.14
C TYR A 149 -10.83 -7.73 -0.88
N LEU A 150 -11.02 -7.66 -2.19
CA LEU A 150 -10.48 -6.62 -3.06
C LEU A 150 -11.57 -5.67 -3.50
N ILE A 151 -11.20 -4.43 -3.86
CA ILE A 151 -12.14 -3.48 -4.46
C ILE A 151 -12.81 -4.09 -5.70
N LYS A 152 -14.10 -3.86 -5.86
CA LYS A 152 -14.96 -4.51 -6.87
C LYS A 152 -14.84 -3.87 -8.26
N ASN A 153 -13.73 -3.21 -8.53
CA ASN A 153 -13.47 -2.64 -9.84
C ASN A 153 -13.42 -3.71 -10.91
N LYS A 154 -13.90 -3.36 -12.10
CA LYS A 154 -13.89 -4.25 -13.25
C LYS A 154 -12.46 -4.55 -13.72
N ASN A 155 -11.60 -3.54 -13.72
CA ASN A 155 -10.23 -3.64 -14.20
C ASN A 155 -9.25 -3.77 -13.03
N GLU A 156 -8.13 -4.43 -13.29
CA GLU A 156 -6.95 -4.41 -12.42
C GLU A 156 -6.20 -3.09 -12.59
N ASN A 157 -5.53 -2.66 -11.53
CA ASN A 157 -4.62 -1.53 -11.56
C ASN A 157 -3.25 -2.02 -12.01
N ASN A 158 -2.73 -1.41 -13.07
CA ASN A 158 -1.32 -1.51 -13.42
C ASN A 158 -0.53 -0.52 -12.56
N TRP A 159 0.50 -1.00 -11.89
CA TRP A 159 1.37 -0.21 -11.01
C TRP A 159 2.83 -0.63 -11.20
N TRP A 160 3.77 0.13 -10.63
CA TRP A 160 5.21 -0.01 -10.97
C TRP A 160 5.82 -1.38 -10.61
N LYS A 161 5.14 -2.18 -9.78
CA LYS A 161 5.52 -3.54 -9.39
C LYS A 161 4.60 -4.65 -9.93
N GLY A 162 3.65 -4.34 -10.81
CA GLY A 162 2.83 -5.38 -11.45
C GLY A 162 1.39 -4.99 -11.74
N ASN A 163 0.49 -5.97 -11.73
CA ASN A 163 -0.95 -5.78 -11.92
C ASN A 163 -1.71 -6.41 -10.75
N GLY A 164 -2.76 -5.74 -10.28
CA GLY A 164 -3.53 -6.22 -9.13
C GLY A 164 -4.70 -5.33 -8.76
N LYS A 165 -5.27 -5.57 -7.59
CA LYS A 165 -6.33 -4.71 -7.02
C LYS A 165 -6.02 -4.33 -5.59
N PHE A 166 -6.52 -3.17 -5.18
CA PHE A 166 -6.42 -2.73 -3.80
C PHE A 166 -7.27 -3.61 -2.88
N ILE A 167 -6.79 -3.79 -1.66
CA ILE A 167 -7.60 -4.31 -0.55
C ILE A 167 -8.83 -3.41 -0.36
N ASP A 168 -9.98 -4.04 -0.16
CA ASP A 168 -11.18 -3.32 0.25
C ASP A 168 -11.16 -3.09 1.77
N TYR A 169 -10.61 -1.96 2.19
CA TYR A 169 -10.57 -1.58 3.61
C TYR A 169 -11.94 -1.23 4.21
N THR A 170 -13.02 -1.18 3.41
CA THR A 170 -14.40 -1.07 3.90
C THR A 170 -15.01 -2.44 4.27
N ASN A 171 -14.30 -3.53 3.98
CA ASN A 171 -14.68 -4.88 4.33
C ASN A 171 -13.92 -5.37 5.57
N ASP A 172 -14.59 -5.48 6.71
CA ASP A 172 -14.00 -5.95 7.96
C ASP A 172 -13.32 -7.32 7.85
N GLU A 173 -13.87 -8.25 7.04
CA GLU A 173 -13.26 -9.57 6.85
C GLU A 173 -11.98 -9.49 6.00
N ALA A 174 -11.94 -8.58 5.01
CA ALA A 174 -10.73 -8.29 4.25
C ALA A 174 -9.64 -7.69 5.14
N VAL A 175 -10.01 -6.76 6.03
CA VAL A 175 -9.08 -6.14 6.99
C VAL A 175 -8.54 -7.18 7.98
N LYS A 176 -9.40 -8.06 8.52
CA LYS A 176 -8.98 -9.15 9.40
C LYS A 176 -8.01 -10.10 8.70
N TRP A 177 -8.34 -10.52 7.47
CA TRP A 177 -7.46 -11.36 6.67
C TRP A 177 -6.10 -10.69 6.42
N TRP A 178 -6.10 -9.44 5.96
CA TRP A 178 -4.87 -8.69 5.68
C TRP A 178 -3.98 -8.54 6.91
N ARG A 179 -4.56 -8.23 8.07
CA ARG A 179 -3.83 -8.14 9.35
C ARG A 179 -3.29 -9.50 9.80
N SER A 180 -4.01 -10.59 9.55
CA SER A 180 -3.53 -11.93 9.90
C SER A 180 -2.28 -12.33 9.11
N LEU A 181 -2.19 -11.92 7.83
CA LEU A 181 -0.98 -12.14 7.03
C LEU A 181 0.20 -11.32 7.55
N GLN A 182 -0.03 -10.05 7.92
CA GLN A 182 1.00 -9.21 8.53
C GLN A 182 1.49 -9.76 9.87
N GLN A 183 0.61 -10.40 10.65
CA GLN A 183 0.98 -10.99 11.93
C GLN A 183 2.07 -12.05 11.76
N ASN A 184 2.01 -12.87 10.70
CA ASN A 184 3.06 -13.85 10.39
C ASN A 184 4.43 -13.19 10.25
N ILE A 185 4.48 -11.96 9.73
CA ILE A 185 5.73 -11.21 9.59
C ILE A 185 6.16 -10.57 10.90
N PHE A 186 5.23 -10.04 11.68
CA PHE A 186 5.52 -9.55 13.03
C PHE A 186 6.08 -10.65 13.94
N ASP A 187 5.65 -11.90 13.76
CA ASP A 187 6.14 -13.05 14.52
C ASP A 187 7.64 -13.38 14.22
N PHE A 188 8.17 -12.90 13.10
CA PHE A 188 9.61 -12.92 12.82
C PHE A 188 10.39 -11.84 13.58
N GLY A 189 9.71 -10.86 14.18
CA GLY A 189 10.31 -9.81 15.02
C GLY A 189 10.52 -8.46 14.33
N ILE A 190 9.80 -8.16 13.23
CA ILE A 190 9.84 -6.80 12.64
C ILE A 190 9.11 -5.78 13.52
N ASP A 191 9.45 -4.50 13.40
CA ASP A 191 8.95 -3.41 14.23
C ASP A 191 7.90 -2.52 13.52
N GLY A 192 7.76 -2.65 12.20
CA GLY A 192 6.76 -1.85 11.47
C GLY A 192 6.81 -2.00 9.96
N TRP A 193 5.98 -1.18 9.31
CA TRP A 193 5.81 -1.16 7.86
C TRP A 193 6.11 0.23 7.29
N LYS A 194 6.85 0.30 6.18
CA LYS A 194 6.82 1.45 5.26
C LYS A 194 5.67 1.23 4.29
N LEU A 195 4.65 2.07 4.38
CA LEU A 195 3.47 2.01 3.52
C LEU A 195 3.67 2.87 2.27
N ASP A 196 3.56 2.28 1.10
CA ASP A 196 3.70 2.97 -0.17
C ASP A 196 2.52 2.70 -1.11
N GLY A 197 2.34 3.54 -2.11
CA GLY A 197 1.27 3.42 -3.11
C GLY A 197 -0.16 3.60 -2.59
N ALA A 198 -0.35 3.88 -1.30
CA ALA A 198 -1.67 4.14 -0.71
C ALA A 198 -2.28 5.49 -1.12
N ALA A 199 -1.48 6.41 -1.66
CA ALA A 199 -1.94 7.68 -2.22
C ALA A 199 -2.32 7.58 -3.72
N THR A 200 -2.24 6.38 -4.31
CA THR A 200 -2.60 6.18 -5.71
C THR A 200 -4.08 6.48 -5.90
N LEU A 201 -4.39 7.36 -6.84
CA LEU A 201 -5.75 7.73 -7.19
C LEU A 201 -6.55 6.46 -7.48
N LEU A 202 -7.64 6.24 -6.75
CA LEU A 202 -8.57 5.15 -7.01
C LEU A 202 -9.45 5.58 -8.19
N TRP A 203 -9.21 4.99 -9.36
CA TRP A 203 -9.98 5.31 -10.57
C TRP A 203 -10.39 4.06 -11.34
N SER A 204 -11.43 4.21 -12.15
CA SER A 204 -11.96 3.24 -13.08
C SER A 204 -12.15 3.88 -14.45
N GLU A 205 -12.56 3.10 -15.46
CA GLU A 205 -12.86 3.65 -16.79
C GLU A 205 -14.29 3.33 -17.20
N ILE A 206 -15.00 4.34 -17.70
CA ILE A 206 -16.28 4.18 -18.38
C ILE A 206 -16.13 4.76 -19.78
N LEU A 207 -16.23 3.91 -20.80
CA LEU A 207 -16.10 4.30 -22.21
C LEU A 207 -14.77 5.04 -22.53
N GLY A 208 -13.68 4.67 -21.85
CA GLY A 208 -12.36 5.31 -22.01
C GLY A 208 -12.22 6.65 -21.29
N ILE A 209 -13.22 7.06 -20.50
CA ILE A 209 -13.16 8.24 -19.65
C ILE A 209 -12.81 7.77 -18.23
N PRO A 210 -11.76 8.33 -17.60
CA PRO A 210 -11.39 7.99 -16.23
C PRO A 210 -12.48 8.46 -15.26
N MET A 211 -12.85 7.62 -14.31
CA MET A 211 -13.88 7.87 -13.32
C MET A 211 -13.29 7.67 -11.93
N PHE A 212 -13.38 8.66 -11.06
CA PHE A 212 -12.84 8.61 -9.70
C PHE A 212 -13.81 7.98 -8.69
N TYR A 213 -14.65 7.08 -9.19
CA TYR A 213 -15.63 6.32 -8.42
C TYR A 213 -15.35 4.85 -8.61
N ASN A 214 -15.39 4.12 -7.50
CA ASN A 214 -15.06 2.71 -7.44
C ASN A 214 -16.11 1.99 -6.60
N SER A 215 -16.17 0.68 -6.73
CA SER A 215 -17.10 -0.14 -5.96
C SER A 215 -16.35 -0.88 -4.85
N SER A 216 -16.91 -0.85 -3.65
CA SER A 216 -16.43 -1.56 -2.47
C SER A 216 -17.54 -2.45 -1.89
N SER A 217 -17.30 -3.00 -0.71
CA SER A 217 -18.25 -3.78 0.06
C SER A 217 -19.38 -2.92 0.63
N GLU A 218 -19.10 -1.66 0.97
CA GLU A 218 -20.10 -0.70 1.46
C GLU A 218 -20.83 0.09 0.37
N GLY A 219 -20.41 -0.02 -0.89
CA GLY A 219 -21.08 0.62 -2.02
C GLY A 219 -20.12 1.39 -2.91
N THR A 220 -20.51 2.58 -3.35
CA THR A 220 -19.64 3.44 -4.18
C THR A 220 -18.73 4.28 -3.30
N ILE A 221 -17.43 4.14 -3.50
CA ILE A 221 -16.39 4.96 -2.87
C ILE A 221 -15.74 5.87 -3.90
N THR A 222 -15.13 6.97 -3.45
CA THR A 222 -14.30 7.83 -4.30
C THR A 222 -12.84 7.74 -3.87
N THR A 223 -11.97 8.61 -4.40
CA THR A 223 -10.61 8.74 -3.86
C THR A 223 -10.57 9.45 -2.50
N ARG A 224 -11.68 10.04 -2.05
CA ARG A 224 -11.85 10.53 -0.69
C ARG A 224 -12.09 9.37 0.27
#